data_AF-A0AAW8VIZ0-F1
#
_entry.id   AF-A0AAW8VIZ0-F1
#
_cell.length_a   1.000
_cell.length_b   1.000
_cell.length_c   1.000
_cell.angle_alpha   90.00
_cell.angle_beta   90.00
_cell.angle_gamma   90.00
#
_symmetry.space_group_name_H-M   'P 1'
#
loop_
_entity.id
_entity.type
_entity.pdbx_description
1 polymer ?
#
loop_
_entity_poly.entity_id
_entity_poly.type
_entity_poly.pdbx_seq_one_letter_code
_entity_poly.pdbx_strand_id
1 'polypeptide(L)'
;MKQPFKFKINLFILGGLFIFNYPTLYAQEKNMTNHSYSPFYRPDVYRYCDSLQIDFSQEYLRLINPIRNTDKEITEMVKGYTVKADTLFSSICRIYDDSYQLTYTRITPQNGVLGKNYQHIQMYISPRINQEYPLHFTVRGKSKVNHNICNFNGYIEITHIFSSTENYPYNYMIGKYEFKEDSSQKGSGIFKGICSFDVKVDTINKIINLDEDFAIADGYNNRNYVGIWESYSRGTIKKCIWGDY
;
A
#
# COMPACT_ATOMS: atom_id res chain seq x y z
N MET A 1 41.37 -12.47 47.24
CA MET A 1 41.40 -11.01 47.08
C MET A 1 40.73 -10.66 45.77
N LYS A 2 39.51 -10.10 45.84
CA LYS A 2 38.78 -9.51 44.73
C LYS A 2 39.09 -8.01 44.76
N GLN A 3 39.55 -7.42 43.67
CA GLN A 3 39.42 -5.99 43.44
C GLN A 3 38.39 -5.77 42.32
N PRO A 4 37.34 -4.96 42.55
CA PRO A 4 36.31 -4.70 41.55
C PRO A 4 36.79 -3.61 40.58
N PHE A 5 36.74 -3.91 39.28
CA PHE A 5 36.95 -2.91 38.24
C PHE A 5 35.76 -1.95 38.25
N LYS A 6 35.98 -0.74 38.74
CA LYS A 6 35.03 0.38 38.69
C LYS A 6 34.90 0.86 37.24
N PHE A 7 33.76 0.63 36.61
CA PHE A 7 33.39 1.41 35.43
C PHE A 7 32.79 2.74 35.89
N LYS A 8 33.48 3.84 35.59
CA LYS A 8 32.96 5.20 35.73
C LYS A 8 31.85 5.39 34.70
N ILE A 9 30.63 5.64 35.16
CA ILE A 9 29.57 6.19 34.32
C ILE A 9 29.92 7.66 34.09
N ASN A 10 30.45 7.97 32.90
CA ASN A 10 30.46 9.34 32.40
C ASN A 10 29.06 9.61 31.82
N LEU A 11 28.29 10.39 32.58
CA LEU A 11 27.03 10.96 32.17
C LEU A 11 27.31 12.04 31.11
N PHE A 12 27.36 11.65 29.83
CA PHE A 12 27.28 12.60 28.72
C PHE A 12 25.80 12.82 28.37
N ILE A 13 25.25 13.89 28.94
CA ILE A 13 24.07 14.54 28.38
C ILE A 13 24.54 15.21 27.08
N LEU A 14 24.30 14.56 25.94
CA LEU A 14 24.27 15.26 24.65
C LEU A 14 22.85 15.17 24.12
N GLY A 15 22.17 16.32 24.16
CA GLY A 15 20.97 16.55 23.38
C GLY A 15 21.25 16.30 21.91
N GLY A 16 20.34 15.57 21.28
CA GLY A 16 20.44 15.23 19.87
C GLY A 16 19.25 14.35 19.51
N LEU A 17 18.12 15.00 19.28
CA LEU A 17 16.99 14.41 18.53
C LEU A 17 17.50 14.12 17.10
N PHE A 18 18.23 13.03 16.92
CA PHE A 18 18.55 12.51 15.58
C PHE A 18 17.37 11.66 15.14
N ILE A 19 16.32 12.34 14.67
CA ILE A 19 15.38 11.74 13.75
C ILE A 19 16.16 11.51 12.46
N PHE A 20 16.73 10.32 12.29
CA PHE A 20 17.19 9.85 10.99
C PHE A 20 15.95 9.63 10.10
N ASN A 21 15.44 10.74 9.56
CA ASN A 21 14.57 10.73 8.39
C ASN A 21 15.45 10.48 7.17
N TYR A 22 15.76 9.23 6.83
CA TYR A 22 16.10 8.78 5.47
C TYR A 22 15.84 7.27 5.39
N PRO A 23 14.94 6.82 4.48
CA PRO A 23 15.03 7.11 3.05
C PRO A 23 13.75 7.73 2.47
N THR A 24 13.78 9.03 2.24
CA THR A 24 13.03 9.71 1.16
C THR A 24 13.97 10.27 0.10
N LEU A 25 15.25 9.87 0.12
CA LEU A 25 16.34 10.58 -0.57
C LEU A 25 17.27 9.64 -1.36
N TYR A 26 16.76 8.49 -1.82
CA TYR A 26 17.49 7.62 -2.76
C TYR A 26 16.88 7.56 -4.17
N ALA A 27 16.06 8.55 -4.53
CA ALA A 27 15.61 8.78 -5.91
C ALA A 27 15.97 10.18 -6.44
N GLN A 28 16.87 10.90 -5.76
CA GLN A 28 17.48 12.13 -6.27
C GLN A 28 18.82 11.80 -6.90
N GLU A 29 18.88 11.75 -8.24
CA GLU A 29 19.79 12.57 -9.03
C GLU A 29 19.70 12.29 -10.55
N LYS A 30 19.79 13.39 -11.33
CA LYS A 30 20.02 13.53 -12.78
C LYS A 30 18.85 13.34 -13.76
N ASN A 31 18.01 14.36 -13.86
CA ASN A 31 18.16 15.41 -14.90
C ASN A 31 16.99 16.40 -14.84
N MET A 32 17.26 17.54 -14.21
CA MET A 32 16.32 18.62 -13.94
C MET A 32 16.30 19.62 -15.10
N THR A 33 15.22 19.67 -15.88
CA THR A 33 14.86 20.91 -16.59
C THR A 33 13.38 21.27 -16.60
N ASN A 34 12.43 20.42 -16.19
CA ASN A 34 11.05 20.85 -15.96
C ASN A 34 10.36 20.00 -14.88
N HIS A 35 10.12 20.63 -13.72
CA HIS A 35 9.56 20.00 -12.53
C HIS A 35 8.07 19.63 -12.71
N SER A 36 7.78 18.33 -12.83
CA SER A 36 6.51 17.75 -12.38
C SER A 36 6.81 16.43 -11.66
N TYR A 37 6.70 16.43 -10.33
CA TYR A 37 6.78 15.21 -9.54
C TYR A 37 5.64 14.26 -9.98
N SER A 38 5.97 13.00 -10.28
CA SER A 38 4.96 11.97 -10.52
C SER A 38 4.51 11.40 -9.17
N PRO A 39 3.24 11.57 -8.79
CA PRO A 39 2.69 10.92 -7.60
C PRO A 39 2.33 9.44 -7.84
N PHE A 40 2.59 8.94 -9.04
CA PHE A 40 2.27 7.59 -9.48
C PHE A 40 3.56 6.78 -9.50
N TYR A 41 3.68 5.87 -8.53
CA TYR A 41 4.83 4.97 -8.35
C TYR A 41 4.92 3.91 -9.46
N ARG A 42 3.83 3.68 -10.21
CA ARG A 42 3.75 2.75 -11.34
C ARG A 42 3.93 3.51 -12.69
N PRO A 43 4.97 3.21 -13.50
CA PRO A 43 5.30 3.97 -14.72
C PRO A 43 4.22 3.97 -15.80
N ASP A 44 3.40 2.93 -15.86
CA ASP A 44 2.22 2.80 -16.72
C ASP A 44 1.11 3.77 -16.31
N VAL A 45 0.84 3.90 -15.01
CA VAL A 45 -0.13 4.90 -14.50
C VAL A 45 0.37 6.29 -14.84
N TYR A 46 1.67 6.58 -14.67
CA TYR A 46 2.25 7.86 -15.09
C TYR A 46 2.07 8.15 -16.58
N ARG A 47 2.30 7.15 -17.45
CA ARG A 47 2.27 7.34 -18.91
C ARG A 47 0.86 7.63 -19.44
N TYR A 48 -0.18 7.13 -18.79
CA TYR A 48 -1.54 7.18 -19.29
C TYR A 48 -2.52 7.95 -18.40
N CYS A 49 -2.12 8.37 -17.19
CA CYS A 49 -2.98 9.15 -16.31
C CYS A 49 -3.12 10.60 -16.79
N ASP A 50 -4.34 10.97 -17.19
CA ASP A 50 -4.68 12.37 -17.35
C ASP A 50 -4.62 13.08 -15.97
N SER A 51 -3.70 14.03 -15.87
CA SER A 51 -3.53 14.86 -14.67
C SER A 51 -4.82 15.56 -14.23
N LEU A 52 -5.72 15.88 -15.16
CA LEU A 52 -6.98 16.59 -14.93
C LEU A 52 -8.16 15.68 -14.61
N GLN A 53 -8.10 14.40 -14.98
CA GLN A 53 -9.13 13.40 -14.68
C GLN A 53 -9.23 13.19 -13.17
N ILE A 54 -10.45 13.23 -12.62
CA ILE A 54 -10.67 13.06 -11.17
C ILE A 54 -10.64 11.59 -10.78
N ASP A 55 -11.38 10.74 -11.50
CA ASP A 55 -11.43 9.30 -11.24
C ASP A 55 -10.69 8.53 -12.34
N PHE A 56 -9.57 7.91 -11.96
CA PHE A 56 -8.73 7.11 -12.85
C PHE A 56 -8.95 5.59 -12.67
N SER A 57 -9.87 5.16 -11.80
CA SER A 57 -10.01 3.77 -11.39
C SER A 57 -10.32 2.80 -12.54
N GLN A 58 -11.17 3.20 -13.49
CA GLN A 58 -11.52 2.36 -14.64
C GLN A 58 -10.42 2.30 -15.71
N GLU A 59 -9.66 3.38 -15.87
CA GLU A 59 -8.50 3.38 -16.76
C GLU A 59 -7.39 2.51 -16.15
N TYR A 60 -7.16 2.66 -14.84
CA TYR A 60 -6.28 1.79 -14.08
C TYR A 60 -6.65 0.33 -14.25
N LEU A 61 -7.92 -0.03 -14.02
CA LEU A 61 -8.41 -1.38 -14.26
C LEU A 61 -8.08 -1.86 -15.67
N ARG A 62 -8.30 -1.04 -16.71
CA ARG A 62 -7.97 -1.41 -18.10
C ARG A 62 -6.48 -1.59 -18.37
N LEU A 63 -5.61 -0.88 -17.64
CA LEU A 63 -4.16 -1.03 -17.75
C LEU A 63 -3.64 -2.30 -17.07
N ILE A 64 -4.25 -2.68 -15.94
CA ILE A 64 -3.78 -3.82 -15.12
C ILE A 64 -4.52 -5.12 -15.41
N ASN A 65 -5.67 -5.05 -16.07
CA ASN A 65 -6.48 -6.21 -16.42
C ASN A 65 -5.84 -6.92 -17.62
N PRO A 66 -5.50 -8.21 -17.50
CA PRO A 66 -4.75 -8.94 -18.51
C PRO A 66 -5.61 -9.42 -19.68
N ILE A 67 -6.80 -8.86 -19.91
CA ILE A 67 -7.58 -9.14 -21.14
C ILE A 67 -6.77 -8.84 -22.44
N ARG A 68 -5.54 -8.31 -22.33
CA ARG A 68 -4.59 -8.10 -23.42
C ARG A 68 -3.32 -9.01 -23.39
N ASN A 69 -3.11 -9.88 -22.40
CA ASN A 69 -1.88 -10.68 -22.17
C ASN A 69 -2.13 -12.20 -22.01
N THR A 70 -1.04 -12.98 -21.94
CA THR A 70 -0.97 -14.46 -21.76
C THR A 70 -1.34 -14.95 -20.35
N ASP A 71 -1.77 -14.07 -19.46
CA ASP A 71 -2.05 -14.40 -18.05
C ASP A 71 -3.35 -15.18 -17.88
N LYS A 72 -3.33 -16.19 -17.00
CA LYS A 72 -4.48 -17.06 -16.73
C LYS A 72 -5.28 -16.55 -15.56
N GLU A 73 -6.58 -16.35 -15.74
CA GLU A 73 -7.49 -16.11 -14.62
C GLU A 73 -7.67 -17.38 -13.78
N ILE A 74 -7.39 -17.28 -12.49
CA ILE A 74 -7.38 -18.40 -11.54
C ILE A 74 -8.32 -18.21 -10.34
N THR A 75 -9.11 -17.13 -10.32
CA THR A 75 -9.98 -16.73 -9.19
C THR A 75 -10.79 -17.89 -8.63
N GLU A 76 -11.57 -18.60 -9.46
CA GLU A 76 -12.43 -19.70 -8.98
C GLU A 76 -11.62 -20.93 -8.51
N MET A 77 -10.43 -21.16 -9.08
CA MET A 77 -9.55 -22.25 -8.66
C MET A 77 -9.02 -22.04 -7.24
N VAL A 78 -8.73 -20.80 -6.87
CA VAL A 78 -8.08 -20.46 -5.59
C VAL A 78 -9.01 -19.79 -4.59
N LYS A 79 -10.30 -19.63 -4.91
CA LYS A 79 -11.31 -18.98 -4.06
C LYS A 79 -11.41 -19.53 -2.64
N GLY A 80 -11.14 -20.83 -2.48
CA GLY A 80 -11.15 -21.52 -1.18
C GLY A 80 -9.82 -21.49 -0.42
N TYR A 81 -8.80 -20.79 -0.93
CA TYR A 81 -7.49 -20.72 -0.28
C TYR A 81 -7.54 -19.76 0.91
N THR A 82 -6.65 -20.00 1.88
CA THR A 82 -6.48 -19.08 3.01
C THR A 82 -5.71 -17.86 2.54
N VAL A 83 -6.34 -16.69 2.60
CA VAL A 83 -5.67 -15.41 2.32
C VAL A 83 -5.05 -14.87 3.61
N LYS A 84 -3.74 -14.59 3.62
CA LYS A 84 -3.09 -13.89 4.74
C LYS A 84 -3.38 -12.40 4.68
N ALA A 85 -4.63 -12.06 4.97
CA ALA A 85 -5.18 -10.72 4.82
C ALA A 85 -4.43 -9.67 5.66
N ASP A 86 -3.93 -10.06 6.83
CA ASP A 86 -3.12 -9.22 7.71
C ASP A 86 -1.85 -8.71 7.03
N THR A 87 -1.21 -9.53 6.20
CA THR A 87 0.01 -9.13 5.50
C THR A 87 -0.32 -8.40 4.19
N LEU A 88 -1.39 -8.83 3.54
CA LEU A 88 -1.76 -8.39 2.20
C LEU A 88 -2.37 -6.98 2.19
N PHE A 89 -3.20 -6.65 3.18
CA PHE A 89 -3.93 -5.37 3.20
C PHE A 89 -3.47 -4.40 4.28
N SER A 90 -2.86 -4.87 5.37
CA SER A 90 -2.57 -3.99 6.50
C SER A 90 -1.32 -3.13 6.27
N SER A 91 -1.10 -2.18 7.17
CA SER A 91 0.13 -1.38 7.21
C SER A 91 1.29 -2.08 7.92
N ILE A 92 1.22 -3.41 8.11
CA ILE A 92 2.37 -4.21 8.52
C ILE A 92 3.42 -4.16 7.41
N CYS A 93 4.64 -3.83 7.80
CA CYS A 93 5.83 -3.84 6.97
C CYS A 93 6.84 -4.77 7.62
N ARG A 94 7.22 -5.82 6.89
CA ARG A 94 8.27 -6.77 7.29
C ARG A 94 9.59 -6.33 6.72
N ILE A 95 10.61 -6.35 7.57
CA ILE A 95 11.98 -5.97 7.20
C ILE A 95 12.85 -7.20 7.29
N TYR A 96 13.57 -7.47 6.21
CA TYR A 96 14.45 -8.62 6.06
C TYR A 96 15.90 -8.14 6.01
N ASP A 97 16.82 -9.00 6.43
CA ASP A 97 18.25 -8.79 6.22
C ASP A 97 18.68 -9.28 4.82
N ASP A 98 19.97 -9.10 4.50
CA ASP A 98 20.56 -9.52 3.22
C ASP A 98 20.52 -11.05 3.00
N SER A 99 20.20 -11.83 4.03
CA SER A 99 19.98 -13.29 3.97
C SER A 99 18.49 -13.67 3.90
N TYR A 100 17.61 -12.71 3.62
CA TYR A 100 16.16 -12.86 3.57
C TYR A 100 15.56 -13.40 4.88
N GLN A 101 16.23 -13.19 6.01
CA GLN A 101 15.68 -13.51 7.32
C GLN A 101 14.89 -12.32 7.86
N LEU A 102 13.65 -12.58 8.31
CA LEU A 102 12.81 -11.56 8.93
C LEU A 102 13.50 -11.03 10.18
N THR A 103 13.91 -9.77 10.15
CA THR A 103 14.63 -9.12 11.26
C THR A 103 13.65 -8.49 12.24
N TYR A 104 12.68 -7.71 11.73
CA TYR A 104 11.61 -7.16 12.56
C TYR A 104 10.37 -6.77 11.73
N THR A 105 9.28 -6.53 12.44
CA THR A 105 8.02 -6.04 11.87
C THR A 105 7.71 -4.66 12.42
N ARG A 106 7.31 -3.73 11.55
CA ARG A 106 6.83 -2.40 11.95
C ARG A 106 5.48 -2.08 11.32
N ILE A 107 4.82 -1.06 11.82
CA ILE A 107 3.64 -0.48 11.19
C ILE A 107 4.09 0.76 10.40
N THR A 108 3.85 0.76 9.09
CA THR A 108 4.18 1.88 8.21
C THR A 108 2.93 2.23 7.39
N PRO A 109 2.30 3.38 7.67
CA PRO A 109 1.20 3.85 6.82
C PRO A 109 1.65 3.98 5.37
N GLN A 110 0.79 3.56 4.45
CA GLN A 110 0.97 3.75 3.02
C GLN A 110 0.82 5.23 2.66
N ASN A 111 1.66 5.75 1.77
CA ASN A 111 1.61 7.16 1.37
C ASN A 111 0.90 7.32 0.02
N GLY A 112 0.51 8.54 -0.31
CA GLY A 112 -0.10 8.84 -1.60
C GLY A 112 -0.47 10.31 -1.78
N VAL A 113 -1.37 10.54 -2.73
CA VAL A 113 -1.86 11.86 -3.11
C VAL A 113 -3.38 11.97 -3.14
N LEU A 114 -3.87 13.17 -2.84
CA LEU A 114 -5.27 13.55 -2.86
C LEU A 114 -5.49 14.87 -3.60
N GLY A 115 -6.43 14.87 -4.53
CA GLY A 115 -6.84 16.03 -5.32
C GLY A 115 -5.85 16.42 -6.41
N LYS A 116 -6.25 17.40 -7.23
CA LYS A 116 -5.43 17.92 -8.36
C LYS A 116 -4.18 18.69 -7.91
N ASN A 117 -4.14 19.09 -6.64
CA ASN A 117 -3.00 19.76 -6.01
C ASN A 117 -2.07 18.78 -5.28
N TYR A 118 -2.25 17.47 -5.46
CA TYR A 118 -1.36 16.43 -4.95
C TYR A 118 -1.10 16.54 -3.45
N GLN A 119 -2.16 16.76 -2.65
CA GLN A 119 -2.01 16.82 -1.18
C GLN A 119 -1.53 15.47 -0.68
N HIS A 120 -0.49 15.46 0.15
CA HIS A 120 0.03 14.24 0.73
C HIS A 120 -1.02 13.58 1.64
N ILE A 121 -1.20 12.28 1.46
CA ILE A 121 -2.04 11.45 2.31
C ILE A 121 -1.28 10.27 2.89
N GLN A 122 -1.69 9.83 4.07
CA GLN A 122 -1.21 8.60 4.69
C GLN A 122 -2.41 7.72 5.05
N MET A 123 -2.34 6.44 4.71
CA MET A 123 -3.37 5.45 4.98
C MET A 123 -2.80 4.40 5.92
N TYR A 124 -3.41 4.27 7.10
CA TYR A 124 -3.11 3.22 8.06
C TYR A 124 -4.25 2.20 8.03
N ILE A 125 -3.97 0.94 7.72
CA ILE A 125 -4.90 -0.19 7.83
C ILE A 125 -4.46 -1.07 9.01
N SER A 126 -5.40 -1.34 9.91
CA SER A 126 -5.19 -2.21 11.06
C SER A 126 -4.95 -3.66 10.62
N PRO A 127 -4.04 -4.41 11.27
CA PRO A 127 -3.85 -5.83 10.97
C PRO A 127 -5.00 -6.73 11.45
N ARG A 128 -5.98 -6.17 12.16
CA ARG A 128 -7.20 -6.88 12.53
C ARG A 128 -8.19 -6.79 11.38
N ILE A 129 -8.15 -7.78 10.52
CA ILE A 129 -8.97 -7.89 9.31
C ILE A 129 -9.86 -9.11 9.45
N ASN A 130 -11.15 -8.95 9.18
CA ASN A 130 -12.08 -10.07 9.16
C ASN A 130 -12.38 -10.45 7.72
N GLN A 131 -12.42 -11.75 7.45
CA GLN A 131 -12.93 -12.28 6.19
C GLN A 131 -14.39 -12.69 6.41
N GLU A 132 -15.32 -12.00 5.76
CA GLU A 132 -16.77 -12.26 5.94
C GLU A 132 -17.22 -13.45 5.08
N TYR A 133 -16.69 -13.52 3.86
CA TYR A 133 -16.91 -14.58 2.88
C TYR A 133 -15.69 -14.66 1.96
N PRO A 134 -15.57 -15.70 1.09
CA PRO A 134 -14.41 -15.83 0.21
C PRO A 134 -14.11 -14.53 -0.55
N LEU A 135 -12.86 -14.08 -0.46
CA LEU A 135 -12.35 -12.90 -1.16
C LEU A 135 -12.98 -11.54 -0.78
N HIS A 136 -13.71 -11.47 0.34
CA HIS A 136 -14.25 -10.22 0.88
C HIS A 136 -13.83 -10.00 2.33
N PHE A 137 -13.21 -8.84 2.57
CA PHE A 137 -12.54 -8.51 3.82
C PHE A 137 -13.05 -7.20 4.38
N THR A 138 -13.42 -7.17 5.65
CA THR A 138 -13.71 -5.93 6.37
C THR A 138 -12.45 -5.43 7.06
N VAL A 139 -12.19 -4.14 6.89
CA VAL A 139 -11.00 -3.47 7.39
C VAL A 139 -11.38 -2.23 8.19
N ARG A 140 -10.46 -1.84 9.07
CA ARG A 140 -10.54 -0.58 9.82
C ARG A 140 -9.19 0.10 9.83
N GLY A 141 -9.19 1.41 9.97
CA GLY A 141 -7.95 2.16 9.87
C GLY A 141 -8.10 3.64 10.11
N LYS A 142 -7.08 4.39 9.71
CA LYS A 142 -7.03 5.85 9.79
C LYS A 142 -6.46 6.43 8.51
N SER A 143 -7.09 7.48 8.01
CA SER A 143 -6.49 8.35 7.00
C SER A 143 -5.82 9.53 7.69
N LYS A 144 -4.85 10.14 7.01
CA LYS A 144 -4.30 11.44 7.39
C LYS A 144 -4.09 12.29 6.15
N VAL A 145 -4.71 13.46 6.12
CA VAL A 145 -4.51 14.48 5.08
C VAL A 145 -3.98 15.74 5.77
N ASN A 146 -2.73 16.11 5.50
CA ASN A 146 -2.01 17.13 6.27
C ASN A 146 -2.05 16.81 7.79
N HIS A 147 -2.77 17.61 8.57
CA HIS A 147 -2.93 17.43 10.02
C HIS A 147 -4.28 16.80 10.41
N ASN A 148 -5.17 16.56 9.45
CA ASN A 148 -6.49 16.00 9.72
C ASN A 148 -6.43 14.47 9.68
N ILE A 149 -6.85 13.81 10.76
CA ILE A 149 -6.88 12.35 10.88
C ILE A 149 -8.32 11.90 11.03
N CYS A 150 -8.78 11.00 10.18
CA CYS A 150 -10.10 10.38 10.30
C CYS A 150 -9.97 8.87 10.47
N ASN A 151 -10.76 8.29 11.38
CA ASN A 151 -10.93 6.85 11.47
C ASN A 151 -11.81 6.41 10.30
N PHE A 152 -11.59 5.20 9.78
CA PHE A 152 -12.47 4.60 8.79
C PHE A 152 -12.78 3.15 9.09
N ASN A 153 -13.93 2.70 8.58
CA ASN A 153 -14.29 1.30 8.40
C ASN A 153 -14.62 1.07 6.93
N GLY A 154 -14.38 -0.13 6.42
CA GLY A 154 -14.63 -0.39 5.02
C GLY A 154 -14.40 -1.83 4.63
N TYR A 155 -14.33 -2.06 3.32
CA TYR A 155 -14.07 -3.38 2.77
C TYR A 155 -13.08 -3.34 1.61
N ILE A 156 -12.49 -4.50 1.37
CA ILE A 156 -11.75 -4.86 0.17
C ILE A 156 -12.38 -6.15 -0.37
N GLU A 157 -12.77 -6.13 -1.64
CA GLU A 157 -13.31 -7.29 -2.35
C GLU A 157 -12.41 -7.61 -3.54
N ILE A 158 -11.79 -8.79 -3.50
CA ILE A 158 -10.97 -9.27 -4.61
C ILE A 158 -11.88 -9.86 -5.67
N THR A 159 -11.83 -9.30 -6.88
CA THR A 159 -12.69 -9.68 -8.00
C THR A 159 -11.98 -10.61 -8.97
N HIS A 160 -10.66 -10.46 -9.13
CA HIS A 160 -9.86 -11.29 -10.01
C HIS A 160 -8.51 -11.65 -9.40
N ILE A 161 -8.05 -12.85 -9.70
CA ILE A 161 -6.70 -13.34 -9.38
C ILE A 161 -6.14 -13.94 -10.66
N PHE A 162 -4.95 -13.49 -11.04
CA PHE A 162 -4.28 -13.92 -12.27
C PHE A 162 -2.94 -14.57 -11.96
N SER A 163 -2.54 -15.48 -12.84
CA SER A 163 -1.24 -16.14 -12.83
C SER A 163 -0.57 -15.93 -14.18
N SER A 164 0.60 -15.30 -14.17
CA SER A 164 1.44 -15.13 -15.35
C SER A 164 2.37 -16.32 -15.54
N THR A 165 2.52 -16.75 -16.79
CA THR A 165 3.39 -17.89 -17.16
C THR A 165 4.72 -17.45 -17.78
N GLU A 166 4.94 -16.14 -17.96
CA GLU A 166 6.19 -15.63 -18.56
C GLU A 166 7.27 -15.36 -17.50
N ASN A 167 8.38 -16.11 -17.61
CA ASN A 167 9.71 -15.91 -16.98
C ASN A 167 9.84 -15.90 -15.44
N TYR A 168 8.76 -15.88 -14.67
CA TYR A 168 8.69 -16.23 -13.24
C TYR A 168 7.19 -16.26 -12.89
N PRO A 169 6.67 -17.17 -12.04
CA PRO A 169 5.24 -17.18 -11.73
C PRO A 169 4.86 -15.94 -10.91
N TYR A 170 4.56 -14.84 -11.60
CA TYR A 170 3.97 -13.64 -11.03
C TYR A 170 2.47 -13.84 -10.94
N ASN A 171 1.92 -13.77 -9.73
CA ASN A 171 0.49 -13.74 -9.53
C ASN A 171 0.11 -12.37 -8.99
N TYR A 172 -1.06 -11.90 -9.37
CA TYR A 172 -1.58 -10.64 -8.85
C TYR A 172 -3.09 -10.70 -8.67
N MET A 173 -3.56 -9.87 -7.76
CA MET A 173 -4.97 -9.69 -7.47
C MET A 173 -5.43 -8.33 -7.95
N ILE A 174 -6.68 -8.28 -8.39
CA ILE A 174 -7.43 -7.06 -8.61
C ILE A 174 -8.66 -7.10 -7.71
N GLY A 175 -8.94 -5.98 -7.06
CA GLY A 175 -10.15 -5.83 -6.27
C GLY A 175 -10.72 -4.43 -6.33
N LYS A 176 -11.86 -4.27 -5.68
CA LYS A 176 -12.46 -2.96 -5.37
C LYS A 176 -12.39 -2.71 -3.87
N TYR A 177 -12.31 -1.44 -3.49
CA TYR A 177 -12.31 -1.05 -2.08
C TYR A 177 -13.26 0.11 -1.83
N GLU A 178 -13.79 0.18 -0.62
CA GLU A 178 -14.53 1.33 -0.10
C GLU A 178 -14.24 1.51 1.39
N PHE A 179 -13.66 2.66 1.76
CA PHE A 179 -13.36 3.04 3.14
C PHE A 179 -14.16 4.29 3.50
N LYS A 180 -15.07 4.14 4.46
CA LYS A 180 -15.93 5.20 4.99
C LYS A 180 -15.28 5.78 6.22
N GLU A 181 -14.85 7.03 6.13
CA GLU A 181 -14.40 7.77 7.29
C GLU A 181 -15.58 8.03 8.25
N ASP A 182 -15.29 8.23 9.52
CA ASP A 182 -16.31 8.64 10.49
C ASP A 182 -16.87 10.02 10.10
N SER A 183 -18.15 10.05 9.74
CA SER A 183 -18.84 11.24 9.26
C SER A 183 -18.95 12.36 10.30
N SER A 184 -18.73 12.06 11.58
CA SER A 184 -18.66 13.07 12.65
C SER A 184 -17.33 13.85 12.64
N GLN A 185 -16.29 13.30 12.01
CA GLN A 185 -14.97 13.94 11.96
C GLN A 185 -14.91 15.00 10.87
N LYS A 186 -14.24 16.12 11.16
CA LYS A 186 -14.09 17.23 10.22
C LYS A 186 -13.36 16.77 8.97
N GLY A 187 -13.87 17.16 7.80
CA GLY A 187 -13.21 16.87 6.53
C GLY A 187 -13.21 15.38 6.16
N SER A 188 -14.17 14.61 6.69
CA SER A 188 -14.39 13.21 6.37
C SER A 188 -15.13 13.01 5.05
N GLY A 189 -14.98 11.81 4.51
CA GLY A 189 -15.58 11.34 3.28
C GLY A 189 -15.40 9.84 3.07
N ILE A 190 -15.54 9.42 1.82
CA ILE A 190 -15.45 8.02 1.39
C ILE A 190 -14.29 7.89 0.41
N PHE A 191 -13.32 7.02 0.70
CA PHE A 191 -12.37 6.56 -0.30
C PHE A 191 -12.95 5.36 -1.03
N LYS A 192 -12.95 5.35 -2.36
CA LYS A 192 -13.41 4.19 -3.14
C LYS A 192 -12.69 4.10 -4.48
N GLY A 193 -12.47 2.88 -4.97
CA GLY A 193 -11.77 2.65 -6.22
C GLY A 193 -11.36 1.20 -6.45
N ILE A 194 -10.33 1.04 -7.27
CA ILE A 194 -9.71 -0.24 -7.63
C ILE A 194 -8.38 -0.38 -6.88
N CYS A 195 -8.08 -1.59 -6.45
CA CYS A 195 -6.83 -1.94 -5.81
C CYS A 195 -6.20 -3.15 -6.51
N SER A 196 -4.88 -3.25 -6.44
CA SER A 196 -4.15 -4.41 -6.92
C SER A 196 -3.02 -4.78 -5.98
N PHE A 197 -2.72 -6.08 -5.96
CA PHE A 197 -1.75 -6.67 -5.06
C PHE A 197 -0.91 -7.68 -5.83
N ASP A 198 0.41 -7.61 -5.72
CA ASP A 198 1.28 -8.69 -6.19
C ASP A 198 1.33 -9.76 -5.10
N VAL A 199 1.13 -11.02 -5.50
CA VAL A 199 0.87 -12.11 -4.57
C VAL A 199 1.60 -13.39 -4.94
N LYS A 200 1.84 -14.20 -3.91
CA LYS A 200 2.25 -15.60 -4.05
C LYS A 200 1.08 -16.52 -3.80
N VAL A 201 0.85 -17.42 -4.74
CA VAL A 201 -0.15 -18.48 -4.62
C VAL A 201 0.56 -19.81 -4.34
N ASP A 202 0.43 -20.29 -3.11
CA ASP A 202 0.91 -21.61 -2.72
C ASP A 202 -0.20 -22.64 -2.94
N THR A 203 -0.10 -23.40 -4.03
CA THR A 203 -1.09 -24.42 -4.39
C THR A 203 -1.00 -25.68 -3.54
N ILE A 204 0.13 -25.92 -2.86
CA ILE A 204 0.34 -27.11 -2.01
C ILE A 204 -0.37 -26.88 -0.69
N ASN A 205 -0.10 -25.75 -0.03
CA ASN A 205 -0.67 -25.41 1.27
C ASN A 205 -2.00 -24.66 1.16
N LYS A 206 -2.42 -24.30 -0.05
CA LYS A 206 -3.64 -23.54 -0.35
C LYS A 206 -3.66 -22.18 0.37
N ILE A 207 -2.56 -21.44 0.23
CA ILE A 207 -2.36 -20.14 0.86
C ILE A 207 -2.12 -19.08 -0.22
N ILE A 208 -2.64 -17.88 0.01
CA ILE A 208 -2.28 -16.70 -0.78
C ILE A 208 -1.70 -15.63 0.14
N ASN A 209 -0.50 -15.15 -0.21
CA ASN A 209 0.27 -14.17 0.54
C ASN A 209 0.63 -12.98 -0.34
N LEU A 210 0.91 -11.84 0.30
CA LEU A 210 1.60 -10.74 -0.39
C LEU A 210 2.92 -11.28 -0.97
N ASP A 211 3.24 -10.88 -2.18
CA ASP A 211 4.59 -11.12 -2.68
C ASP A 211 5.54 -10.20 -1.92
N GLU A 212 6.44 -10.80 -1.15
CA GLU A 212 7.48 -10.09 -0.39
C GLU A 212 8.87 -10.45 -0.97
N ASP A 213 8.93 -11.16 -2.11
CA ASP A 213 10.20 -11.39 -2.80
C ASP A 213 10.80 -10.07 -3.23
N PHE A 214 12.13 -9.97 -3.11
CA PHE A 214 12.88 -8.77 -3.48
C PHE A 214 12.48 -7.49 -2.75
N ALA A 215 11.91 -7.58 -1.54
CA ALA A 215 11.58 -6.43 -0.69
C ALA A 215 12.72 -5.41 -0.42
N ILE A 216 13.95 -5.79 -0.75
CA ILE A 216 15.18 -5.00 -0.58
C ILE A 216 15.66 -4.37 -1.91
N ALA A 217 15.16 -4.81 -3.08
CA ALA A 217 15.84 -4.59 -4.37
C ALA A 217 15.06 -3.81 -5.46
N ASP A 218 13.72 -3.76 -5.46
CA ASP A 218 12.94 -3.34 -6.65
C ASP A 218 12.12 -2.05 -6.51
N GLY A 219 12.18 -1.37 -5.37
CA GLY A 219 11.31 -0.21 -5.10
C GLY A 219 9.88 -0.58 -4.72
N TYR A 220 9.65 -1.85 -4.34
CA TYR A 220 8.55 -2.40 -3.55
C TYR A 220 7.19 -1.71 -3.68
N ASN A 221 6.55 -1.84 -4.85
CA ASN A 221 5.20 -1.32 -5.10
C ASN A 221 4.15 -2.43 -5.26
N ASN A 222 4.08 -3.34 -4.29
CA ASN A 222 3.27 -4.55 -4.39
C ASN A 222 1.80 -4.32 -4.01
N ARG A 223 1.43 -3.11 -3.60
CA ARG A 223 0.07 -2.72 -3.21
C ARG A 223 -0.27 -1.35 -3.78
N ASN A 224 -1.29 -1.29 -4.62
CA ASN A 224 -1.71 -0.05 -5.27
C ASN A 224 -3.22 0.18 -5.09
N TYR A 225 -3.61 1.42 -4.83
CA TYR A 225 -5.00 1.84 -4.69
C TYR A 225 -5.24 3.10 -5.53
N VAL A 226 -6.20 3.01 -6.44
CA VAL A 226 -6.53 4.06 -7.39
C VAL A 226 -8.03 4.32 -7.40
N GLY A 227 -8.41 5.55 -7.09
CA GLY A 227 -9.80 5.96 -7.17
C GLY A 227 -10.01 7.40 -6.73
N ILE A 228 -11.02 7.59 -5.89
CA ILE A 228 -11.45 8.91 -5.45
C ILE A 228 -11.66 8.95 -3.94
N TRP A 229 -11.69 10.18 -3.43
CA TRP A 229 -12.29 10.54 -2.16
C TRP A 229 -13.49 11.44 -2.41
N GLU A 230 -14.61 11.15 -1.76
CA GLU A 230 -15.87 11.89 -1.87
C GLU A 230 -16.27 12.44 -0.50
N SER A 231 -16.42 13.76 -0.39
CA SER A 231 -16.76 14.42 0.88
C SER A 231 -18.21 14.17 1.30
N TYR A 232 -18.43 13.89 2.60
CA TYR A 232 -19.79 13.84 3.16
C TYR A 232 -20.48 15.19 3.20
N SER A 233 -19.75 16.28 3.45
CA SER A 233 -20.34 17.59 3.78
C SER A 233 -20.45 18.53 2.59
N ARG A 234 -19.63 18.34 1.54
CA ARG A 234 -19.47 19.32 0.47
C ARG A 234 -19.71 18.76 -0.93
N GLY A 235 -20.05 17.47 -1.06
CA GLY A 235 -20.16 16.79 -2.36
C GLY A 235 -18.88 16.85 -3.21
N THR A 236 -17.76 17.26 -2.63
CA THR A 236 -16.50 17.44 -3.33
C THR A 236 -15.88 16.08 -3.61
N ILE A 237 -15.54 15.82 -4.86
CA ILE A 237 -14.83 14.61 -5.28
C ILE A 237 -13.38 14.97 -5.64
N LYS A 238 -12.43 14.17 -5.14
CA LYS A 238 -11.00 14.34 -5.39
C LYS A 238 -10.40 13.03 -5.88
N LYS A 239 -9.44 13.12 -6.81
CA LYS A 239 -8.52 12.03 -7.14
C LYS A 239 -7.85 11.51 -5.86
N CYS A 240 -7.74 10.21 -5.68
CA CYS A 240 -7.04 9.61 -4.55
C CYS A 240 -6.24 8.40 -5.02
N ILE A 241 -4.92 8.46 -4.89
CA ILE A 241 -4.02 7.40 -5.30
C ILE A 241 -2.98 7.19 -4.20
N TRP A 242 -2.83 5.97 -3.72
CA TRP A 242 -1.93 5.62 -2.61
C TRP A 242 -1.53 4.13 -2.70
N GLY A 243 -0.48 3.76 -1.98
CA GLY A 243 0.07 2.41 -2.06
C GLY A 243 1.38 2.28 -1.33
N ASP A 244 2.08 1.19 -1.64
CA ASP A 244 3.48 1.05 -1.25
C ASP A 244 4.38 2.02 -2.04
N TYR A 245 5.64 2.12 -1.60
CA TYR A 245 6.58 3.17 -1.98
C TYR A 245 7.76 2.59 -2.76
#